data_AF-X0ZQF3-F1
#
_entry.id   AF-X0ZQF3-F1
#
_cell.length_a   1.000
_cell.length_b   1.000
_cell.length_c   1.000
_cell.angle_alpha   90.00
_cell.angle_beta   90.00
_cell.angle_gamma   90.00
#
_symmetry.space_group_name_H-M   'P 1'
#
loop_
_entity.id
_entity.type
_entity.pdbx_description
1 polymer ?
#
loop_
_entity_poly.entity_id
_entity_poly.type
_entity_poly.pdbx_seq_one_letter_code
_entity_poly.pdbx_strand_id
1 'polypeptide(L)' 'MRGPSIDWGIILLNPGDLMGDNPHGHKFIDETFYFVEGDGIMIIDDKEYPAPAGSVFLCETEEMHNLRNDSDKPIKIIF' A
#
# COMPACT_ATOMS: atom_id res chain seq x y z
N MET A 1 9.68 -12.36 0.44
CA MET A 1 9.66 -13.74 -0.11
C MET A 1 8.89 -13.66 -1.42
N ARG A 2 9.37 -14.21 -2.53
CA ARG A 2 8.64 -14.18 -3.81
C ARG A 2 8.19 -15.59 -4.18
N GLY A 3 6.91 -15.74 -4.50
CA GLY A 3 6.27 -16.98 -4.92
C GLY A 3 5.42 -16.75 -6.17
N PRO A 4 4.87 -17.82 -6.78
CA PRO A 4 4.12 -17.72 -8.04
C PRO A 4 2.80 -16.93 -7.92
N SER A 5 2.32 -16.74 -6.69
CA SER A 5 1.04 -16.07 -6.39
C SER A 5 1.08 -15.28 -5.08
N ILE A 6 2.29 -14.97 -4.59
CA ILE A 6 2.47 -14.24 -3.34
C ILE A 6 3.79 -13.50 -3.40
N ASP A 7 3.76 -12.21 -3.07
CA ASP A 7 4.96 -11.42 -2.84
C ASP A 7 4.91 -10.88 -1.42
N TRP A 8 6.07 -10.85 -0.76
CA TRP A 8 6.23 -10.26 0.57
C TRP A 8 7.42 -9.32 0.60
N GLY A 9 7.20 -8.10 1.05
CA GLY A 9 8.19 -7.03 1.13
C GLY A 9 7.88 -6.01 2.23
N ILE A 10 8.78 -5.02 2.34
CA ILE A 10 8.59 -3.86 3.21
C ILE A 10 8.72 -2.62 2.32
N ILE A 11 7.75 -1.72 2.44
CA ILE A 11 7.77 -0.38 1.84
C ILE A 11 8.08 0.61 2.94
N LEU A 12 9.00 1.53 2.64
CA LEU A 12 9.27 2.73 3.43
C LEU A 12 8.91 3.94 2.56
N LEU A 13 7.94 4.75 2.99
CA LEU A 13 7.61 6.02 2.34
C LEU A 13 8.00 7.17 3.27
N ASN A 14 8.79 8.12 2.77
CA ASN A 14 9.10 9.36 3.48
C ASN A 14 7.93 10.35 3.37
N PRO A 15 7.91 11.43 4.16
CA PRO A 15 6.93 12.50 4.02
C PRO A 15 6.82 13.02 2.58
N GLY A 16 5.61 12.99 2.03
CA GLY A 16 5.31 13.40 0.66
C GLY A 16 5.54 12.33 -0.42
N ASP A 17 6.07 11.16 -0.07
CA ASP A 17 6.28 10.08 -1.04
C ASP A 17 4.96 9.43 -1.46
N LEU A 18 4.92 9.02 -2.73
CA LEU A 18 3.99 8.08 -3.32
C LEU A 18 4.73 6.76 -3.54
N MET A 19 4.08 5.61 -3.37
CA MET A 19 4.72 4.31 -3.65
C MET A 19 5.10 4.18 -5.13
N GLY A 20 4.25 4.68 -6.03
CA GLY A 20 4.57 4.79 -7.46
C GLY A 20 4.00 6.06 -8.07
N ASP A 21 4.58 6.50 -9.18
CA ASP A 21 4.11 7.66 -9.95
C ASP A 21 2.68 7.48 -10.49
N ASN A 22 2.27 6.23 -10.69
CA ASN A 22 0.93 5.84 -11.15
C ASN A 22 0.43 4.65 -10.32
N PRO A 23 -0.90 4.49 -10.13
CA PRO A 23 -1.46 3.29 -9.50
C PRO A 23 -1.17 2.05 -10.35
N HIS A 24 -1.20 0.89 -9.69
CA HIS A 24 -0.98 -0.40 -10.33
C HIS A 24 -1.97 -1.44 -9.81
N GLY A 25 -2.12 -2.54 -10.54
CA GLY A 25 -3.05 -3.61 -10.18
C GLY A 25 -2.58 -4.94 -10.75
N HIS A 26 -3.11 -6.03 -10.17
CA HIS A 26 -2.68 -7.39 -10.46
C HIS A 26 -3.83 -8.21 -11.04
N LYS A 27 -3.54 -9.02 -12.07
CA LYS A 27 -4.58 -9.83 -12.75
C LYS A 27 -4.94 -11.13 -12.04
N PHE A 28 -4.06 -11.63 -11.17
CA PHE A 28 -4.14 -13.00 -10.67
C PHE A 28 -3.80 -13.13 -9.18
N ILE A 29 -3.41 -12.04 -8.53
CA ILE A 29 -2.90 -12.02 -7.17
C ILE A 29 -3.63 -10.92 -6.43
N ASP A 30 -4.26 -11.28 -5.30
CA ASP A 30 -4.68 -10.28 -4.33
C ASP A 30 -3.46 -9.82 -3.54
N GLU A 31 -3.40 -8.54 -3.20
CA GLU A 31 -2.27 -7.95 -2.48
C GLU A 31 -2.75 -7.38 -1.14
N THR A 32 -2.02 -7.69 -0.07
CA THR A 32 -2.44 -7.29 1.29
C THR A 32 -1.45 -6.29 1.86
N PHE A 33 -1.91 -5.09 2.21
CA PHE A 33 -1.08 -4.08 2.85
C PHE A 33 -1.36 -4.01 4.35
N TYR A 34 -0.32 -4.11 5.17
CA TYR A 34 -0.38 -3.89 6.61
C TYR A 34 0.50 -2.69 7.01
N PHE A 35 -0.14 -1.65 7.54
CA PHE A 35 0.51 -0.41 7.98
C PHE A 35 1.09 -0.62 9.38
N VAL A 36 2.39 -0.89 9.46
CA VAL A 36 3.06 -1.26 10.72
C VAL A 36 3.41 -0.04 11.56
N GLU A 37 3.85 1.04 10.92
CA GLU A 37 4.34 2.25 11.59
C GLU A 37 3.91 3.49 10.81
N GLY A 38 3.33 4.47 11.52
CA GLY A 38 2.86 5.74 10.98
C GLY A 38 1.51 5.65 10.25
N ASP A 39 0.96 6.82 9.93
CA ASP A 39 -0.36 6.96 9.34
C ASP A 39 -0.22 7.36 7.87
N GLY A 40 -0.77 6.55 6.97
CA GLY A 40 -0.73 6.79 5.53
C GLY A 40 -2.11 6.91 4.91
N ILE A 41 -2.12 6.90 3.59
CA ILE A 41 -3.34 6.85 2.79
C ILE A 41 -3.22 5.69 1.81
N MET A 42 -4.22 4.82 1.85
CA MET A 42 -4.43 3.78 0.84
C MET A 42 -5.34 4.34 -0.26
N ILE A 43 -4.95 4.20 -1.52
CA ILE A 43 -5.74 4.64 -2.66
C ILE A 43 -6.15 3.40 -3.43
N ILE A 44 -7.46 3.15 -3.60
CA ILE A 44 -8.00 2.02 -4.36
C ILE A 44 -9.08 2.57 -5.31
N ASP A 45 -8.92 2.33 -6.61
CA ASP A 45 -9.81 2.83 -7.67
C ASP A 45 -10.14 4.32 -7.52
N ASP A 46 -9.09 5.13 -7.41
CA ASP A 46 -9.14 6.59 -7.25
C ASP A 46 -9.84 7.08 -5.96
N LYS A 47 -10.14 6.20 -5.01
CA LYS A 47 -10.70 6.55 -3.71
C LYS A 47 -9.64 6.48 -2.63
N GLU A 48 -9.57 7.52 -1.80
CA GLU A 48 -8.63 7.61 -0.69
C GLU A 48 -9.26 7.08 0.61
N TYR A 49 -8.51 6.22 1.29
CA TYR A 49 -8.86 5.64 2.58
C TYR A 49 -7.76 6.00 3.59
N PRO A 50 -8.11 6.61 4.73
CA PRO A 50 -7.18 6.78 5.83
C PRO A 50 -6.65 5.42 6.29
N ALA A 51 -5.33 5.29 6.40
CA ALA A 51 -4.67 4.07 6.81
C ALA A 51 -3.77 4.34 8.03
N PRO A 52 -4.35 4.52 9.23
CA PRO A 52 -3.56 4.66 10.44
C PRO A 52 -2.77 3.38 10.74
N ALA A 53 -1.73 3.49 11.56
CA ALA A 53 -0.95 2.34 12.01
C ALA A 53 -1.87 1.23 12.59
N GLY A 54 -1.64 0.00 12.16
CA GLY A 54 -2.47 -1.16 12.47
C GLY A 54 -3.54 -1.50 11.41
N SER A 55 -3.74 -0.64 10.42
CA SER A 55 -4.72 -0.89 9.34
C SER A 55 -4.25 -1.99 8.40
N VAL A 56 -5.22 -2.79 7.92
CA VAL A 56 -5.01 -3.85 6.91
C VAL A 56 -5.94 -3.59 5.74
N PHE A 57 -5.41 -3.67 4.53
CA PHE A 57 -6.16 -3.59 3.29
C PHE A 57 -5.89 -4.84 2.45
N LEU A 58 -6.94 -5.38 1.84
CA LEU A 58 -6.84 -6.36 0.77
C LEU A 58 -7.22 -5.62 -0.51
N CYS A 59 -6.32 -5.59 -1.49
CA CYS A 59 -6.64 -5.24 -2.86
C CYS A 59 -6.94 -6.52 -3.61
N GLU A 60 -8.17 -6.65 -4.12
CA GLU A 60 -8.56 -7.77 -4.96
C GLU A 60 -7.94 -7.64 -6.36
N THR A 61 -7.96 -8.73 -7.12
CA THR A 61 -7.56 -8.70 -8.52
C THR A 61 -8.26 -7.59 -9.31
N GLU A 62 -7.53 -6.96 -10.23
CA GLU A 62 -7.96 -5.84 -11.08
C GLU A 62 -8.17 -4.50 -10.36
N GLU A 63 -8.18 -4.44 -9.03
CA GLU A 63 -8.23 -3.17 -8.30
C GLU A 63 -6.91 -2.40 -8.46
N MET A 64 -7.03 -1.16 -8.94
CA MET A 64 -5.88 -0.28 -9.13
C MET A 64 -5.59 0.44 -7.82
N HIS A 65 -4.37 0.31 -7.32
CA HIS A 65 -4.02 0.83 -6.01
C HIS A 65 -2.66 1.50 -5.95
N ASN A 66 -2.54 2.41 -4.97
CA ASN A 66 -1.32 3.13 -4.65
C ASN A 66 -1.30 3.48 -3.15
N LEU A 67 -0.13 3.91 -2.66
CA LEU A 67 0.07 4.36 -1.29
C LEU A 67 0.64 5.76 -1.29
N ARG A 68 0.20 6.60 -0.36
CA ARG A 68 0.72 7.96 -0.17
C ARG A 68 1.02 8.22 1.30
N ASN A 69 2.10 8.96 1.56
CA ASN A 69 2.42 9.46 2.89
C ASN A 69 2.27 10.99 2.94
N ASP A 70 1.13 11.46 3.47
CA ASP A 70 0.89 12.90 3.70
C ASP A 70 1.34 13.37 5.09
N SER A 71 1.90 12.48 5.91
CA SER A 71 2.34 12.80 7.27
C SER A 71 3.71 13.48 7.29
N ASP A 72 4.13 13.92 8.48
CA ASP A 72 5.43 14.55 8.73
C ASP A 72 6.54 13.55 9.12
N LYS A 73 6.24 12.25 9.11
CA LYS A 73 7.17 11.17 9.49
C LYS A 73 7.18 10.06 8.44
N PRO A 74 8.26 9.27 8.35
CA PRO A 74 8.26 8.08 7.51
C PRO A 74 7.20 7.06 7.97
N ILE A 75 6.60 6.35 7.02
CA ILE A 75 5.69 5.24 7.29
C ILE A 75 6.27 3.92 6.78
N LYS A 76 5.95 2.81 7.47
CA LYS A 76 6.38 1.45 7.08
C LYS A 76 5.20 0.54 6.88
N ILE A 77 5.21 -0.15 5.76
CA ILE A 77 4.11 -1.00 5.30
C ILE A 77 4.69 -2.35 4.90
N ILE A 78 4.03 -3.43 5.29
CA ILE A 78 4.29 -4.78 4.78
C ILE A 78 3.26 -5.05 3.69
N PHE A 79 3.72 -5.62 2.58
CA PHE A 79 2.87 -6.14 1.51
C PHE A 79 3.30 -7.56 1.18
#